data_AF-A0AAV8VH90-F1
#
_entry.id   AF-A0AAV8VH90-F1
#
_cell.length_a   1.000
_cell.length_b   1.000
_cell.length_c   1.000
_cell.angle_alpha   90.00
_cell.angle_beta   90.00
_cell.angle_gamma   90.00
#
_symmetry.space_group_name_H-M   'P 1'
#
loop_
_entity.id
_entity.type
_entity.pdbx_description
1 polymer ?
#
loop_
_entity_poly.entity_id
_entity_poly.type
_entity_poly.pdbx_seq_one_letter_code
_entity_poly.pdbx_strand_id
1 'polypeptide(L)' 'MVKVALIMGVAGACRGNELLQLSINDVTDLGSSLLVRIKNTKKGIDRTFVVKNSSKSCIDFMKLCRQYMALR' A
#
# COMPACT_ATOMS: atom_id res chain seq x y z
N MET A 1 8.80 4.94 7.60
CA MET A 1 9.28 4.61 6.23
C MET A 1 9.31 3.12 5.95
N VAL A 2 10.32 2.36 6.41
CA VAL A 2 10.53 0.94 6.00
C VAL A 2 9.36 0.01 6.36
N LYS A 3 8.69 0.20 7.50
CA LYS A 3 7.53 -0.63 7.90
C LYS A 3 6.36 -0.53 6.90
N VAL A 4 6.02 0.68 6.45
CA VAL A 4 4.92 0.90 5.48
C VAL A 4 5.31 0.32 4.12
N ALA A 5 6.56 0.56 3.68
CA ALA A 5 7.07 -0.01 2.44
C ALA A 5 7.07 -1.54 2.45
N LEU A 6 7.41 -2.16 3.59
CA LEU A 6 7.33 -3.61 3.79
C LEU A 6 5.88 -4.12 3.64
N ILE A 7 4.91 -3.47 4.29
CA ILE A 7 3.50 -3.84 4.21
C ILE A 7 3.00 -3.76 2.76
N MET A 8 3.27 -2.65 2.08
CA MET A 8 2.89 -2.47 0.67
C MET A 8 3.59 -3.47 -0.25
N GLY A 9 4.87 -3.75 0.01
CA GLY A 9 5.67 -4.70 -0.75
C GLY A 9 5.12 -6.12 -0.66
N VAL A 10 4.85 -6.59 0.56
CA VAL A 10 4.33 -7.94 0.81
C VAL A 10 2.88 -8.07 0.34
N ALA A 11 2.02 -7.09 0.63
CA ALA A 11 0.59 -7.17 0.26
C ALA A 11 0.36 -7.08 -1.25
N GLY A 12 1.14 -6.25 -1.96
CA GLY A 12 1.01 -6.06 -3.41
C GLY A 12 1.96 -6.92 -4.26
N ALA A 13 2.84 -7.71 -3.63
CA ALA A 13 4.01 -8.32 -4.28
C ALA A 13 4.73 -7.30 -5.18
N CYS A 14 5.02 -6.13 -4.62
CA CYS A 14 5.57 -5.00 -5.36
C CYS A 14 7.07 -5.22 -5.63
N ARG A 15 7.51 -4.94 -6.86
CA ARG A 15 8.95 -4.87 -7.16
C ARG A 15 9.56 -3.63 -6.51
N GLY A 16 10.86 -3.63 -6.26
CA GLY A 16 11.56 -2.48 -5.68
C GLY A 16 11.28 -1.17 -6.42
N ASN A 17 11.29 -1.19 -7.75
CA ASN A 17 11.01 0.00 -8.56
C ASN A 17 9.55 0.47 -8.48
N GLU A 18 8.60 -0.45 -8.29
CA GLU A 18 7.17 -0.12 -8.10
C GLU A 18 6.94 0.53 -6.73
N LEU A 19 7.65 0.07 -5.68
CA LEU A 19 7.62 0.68 -4.35
C LEU A 19 8.21 2.09 -4.34
N LEU A 20 9.28 2.33 -5.11
CA LEU A 20 9.91 3.65 -5.23
C LEU A 20 9.02 4.67 -5.96
N GLN A 21 8.18 4.21 -6.88
CA GLN A 21 7.26 5.06 -7.65
C GLN A 21 5.88 5.22 -6.99
N LEU A 22 5.59 4.47 -5.93
CA LEU A 22 4.31 4.51 -5.23
C LEU A 22 4.13 5.84 -4.49
N SER A 23 3.04 6.56 -4.76
CA SER A 23 2.69 7.80 -4.07
C SER A 23 1.47 7.63 -3.16
N ILE A 24 1.31 8.54 -2.20
CA ILE A 24 0.13 8.60 -1.32
C ILE A 24 -1.14 8.82 -2.15
N ASN A 25 -1.04 9.56 -3.25
CA ASN A 25 -2.14 9.81 -4.18
C ASN A 25 -2.62 8.54 -4.91
N ASP A 26 -1.81 7.47 -4.92
CA ASP A 26 -2.18 6.19 -5.51
C ASP A 26 -2.86 5.25 -4.49
N VAL A 27 -3.07 5.72 -3.25
CA VAL A 27 -3.74 5.00 -2.17
C VAL A 27 -5.11 5.63 -1.91
N THR A 28 -6.17 4.83 -2.06
CA THR A 28 -7.53 5.18 -1.71
C THR A 28 -7.93 4.51 -0.40
N ASP A 29 -8.29 5.30 0.60
CA ASP A 29 -8.84 4.78 1.86
C ASP A 29 -10.33 4.47 1.69
N LEU A 30 -10.72 3.20 1.89
CA LEU A 30 -12.10 2.73 1.81
C LEU A 30 -12.72 2.53 3.21
N GLY A 31 -12.12 3.09 4.26
CA GLY A 31 -12.54 2.94 5.65
C GLY A 31 -12.16 1.58 6.27
N SER A 32 -12.59 0.48 5.64
CA SER A 32 -12.33 -0.90 6.08
C SER A 32 -11.16 -1.58 5.34
N SER A 33 -10.68 -0.96 4.28
CA SER A 33 -9.51 -1.41 3.52
C SER A 33 -8.80 -0.24 2.83
N LEU A 34 -7.52 -0.44 2.47
CA LEU A 34 -6.74 0.50 1.67
C LEU A 34 -6.59 -0.10 0.28
N LEU A 35 -7.11 0.59 -0.73
CA LEU A 35 -6.93 0.21 -2.12
C LEU A 35 -5.71 0.95 -2.66
N VAL A 36 -4.76 0.20 -3.20
CA VAL A 36 -3.50 0.75 -3.70
C VAL A 36 -3.39 0.46 -5.18
N ARG A 37 -3.16 1.49 -5.97
CA ARG A 37 -2.99 1.39 -7.42
C ARG A 37 -1.51 1.47 -7.79
N ILE A 38 -1.00 0.42 -8.42
CA ILE A 38 0.34 0.41 -9.00
C ILE A 38 0.20 0.70 -10.50
N LYS A 39 0.68 1.86 -10.91
CA LYS A 39 0.81 2.22 -12.32
C LYS A 39 2.08 1.55 -12.85
N ASN A 40 1.95 0.70 -13.86
CA ASN A 40 3.11 0.00 -14.43
C ASN A 40 3.48 0.60 -15.78
N THR A 41 4.66 1.23 -15.84
CA THR A 41 5.16 1.94 -17.02
C THR A 41 5.64 1.02 -18.15
N LYS A 42 5.93 -0.27 -17.89
CA LYS A 42 6.61 -1.15 -18.87
C LYS A 42 5.72 -2.11 -19.68
N LYS A 43 4.54 -2.50 -19.19
CA LYS A 43 3.66 -3.47 -19.89
C LYS A 43 2.18 -3.04 -19.97
N GLY A 44 1.86 -1.81 -19.56
CA GLY A 44 0.53 -1.21 -19.77
C GLY A 44 -0.62 -1.81 -18.96
N ILE A 45 -0.33 -2.70 -18.00
CA ILE A 45 -1.35 -3.27 -17.11
C ILE A 45 -1.21 -2.62 -15.75
N ASP A 46 -2.12 -1.69 -15.46
CA ASP A 46 -2.33 -1.18 -14.12
C ASP A 46 -2.88 -2.30 -13.25
N ARG A 47 -2.34 -2.42 -12.04
CA ARG A 47 -2.84 -3.38 -11.06
C ARG A 47 -3.21 -2.67 -9.77
N THR A 48 -4.31 -3.11 -9.19
CA THR A 48 -4.76 -2.65 -7.87
C THR A 48 -4.72 -3.81 -6.89
N PHE A 49 -4.28 -3.55 -5.68
CA PHE A 49 -4.35 -4.51 -4.60
C PHE A 49 -4.98 -3.87 -3.36
N VAL A 50 -5.46 -4.71 -2.45
CA VAL A 50 -6.17 -4.27 -1.26
C VAL A 50 -5.40 -4.70 -0.04
N VAL A 51 -5.09 -3.74 0.83
CA VAL A 51 -4.55 -3.99 2.17
C VAL A 51 -5.70 -3.95 3.16
N LYS A 52 -5.93 -5.09 3.81
CA LYS A 52 -6.90 -5.24 4.91
C LYS A 52 -6.17 -5.60 6.18
N ASN A 53 -6.73 -5.17 7.31
CA ASN A 53 -6.26 -5.69 8.58
C ASN A 53 -6.63 -7.17 8.71
N SER A 54 -5.73 -7.97 9.26
CA SER A 54 -5.97 -9.40 9.47
C SER A 54 -6.36 -9.63 10.92
N SER A 55 -7.44 -10.36 11.17
CA SER A 55 -7.90 -10.67 12.52
C SER A 55 -6.89 -11.47 13.34
N LYS A 56 -5.87 -12.05 12.71
CA LYS A 56 -4.77 -12.78 13.36
C LYS A 56 -3.53 -11.93 13.64
N SER A 57 -3.52 -10.66 13.24
CA SER A 57 -2.38 -9.76 13.42
C SER A 57 -2.58 -8.87 14.64
N CYS A 58 -1.57 -8.79 15.51
CA CYS A 58 -1.55 -7.84 16.64
C CYS A 58 -1.29 -6.39 16.19
N ILE A 59 -1.01 -6.17 14.90
CA ILE A 59 -0.62 -4.88 14.34
C ILE A 59 -1.72 -4.41 13.40
N ASP A 60 -2.26 -3.22 13.67
CA ASP A 60 -3.21 -2.57 12.79
C ASP A 60 -2.49 -1.89 11.63
N PHE A 61 -2.35 -2.62 10.52
CA PHE A 61 -1.68 -2.15 9.31
C PHE A 61 -2.35 -0.90 8.73
N MET A 62 -3.68 -0.82 8.81
CA MET A 62 -4.42 0.32 8.29
C MET A 62 -4.14 1.57 9.10
N LYS A 63 -4.15 1.45 10.44
CA LYS A 63 -3.80 2.58 11.32
C LYS A 63 -2.38 3.07 11.06
N LEU A 64 -1.42 2.17 10.87
CA LEU A 64 -0.03 2.53 10.60
C LEU A 64 0.13 3.25 9.25
N CYS A 65 -0.53 2.76 8.20
CA CYS A 65 -0.56 3.42 6.90
C CYS A 65 -1.23 4.80 6.98
N ARG A 66 -2.35 4.93 7.70
CA ARG A 66 -3.05 6.23 7.89
C ARG A 66 -2.20 7.24 8.65
N GLN A 67 -1.56 6.84 9.74
CA GLN A 67 -0.65 7.71 10.49
C GLN A 67 0.51 8.19 9.61
N TYR A 68 1.03 7.31 8.76
CA TYR A 68 2.05 7.68 7.80
C TYR A 68 1.56 8.69 6.75
N MET A 69 0.36 8.48 6.20
CA MET A 69 -0.26 9.43 5.25
C MET A 69 -0.56 10.79 5.89
N ALA A 70 -0.95 10.83 7.17
CA ALA A 70 -1.23 12.09 7.87
C ALA A 70 0.03 12.94 8.16
N LEU A 71 1.22 12.34 8.10
CA LEU A 71 2.50 13.02 8.35
C LEU A 71 3.09 13.66 7.08
N ARG A 72 2.50 13.44 5.91
CA ARG A 72 3.11 13.76 4.62
C ARG A 72 2.13 14.42 3.68
#